data_AF-A0A497KVW8-F1
#
_entry.id   AF-A0A497KVW8-F1
#
_cell.length_a   1.000
_cell.length_b   1.000
_cell.length_c   1.000
_cell.angle_alpha   90.00
_cell.angle_beta   90.00
_cell.angle_gamma   90.00
#
_symmetry.space_group_name_H-M   'P 1'
#
loop_
_entity.id
_entity.type
_entity.pdbx_description
1 polymer ?
#
loop_
_entity_poly.entity_id
_entity_poly.type
_entity_poly.pdbx_seq_one_letter_code
_entity_poly.pdbx_strand_id
1 'polypeptide(L)'
;MTGKLAEPLVRAAIDMCPSSYEISVFVMPIDVASLATPRSIASYLRKIKLEDYDLIMVSGAIQGSMKPVEDALGIKVVKGPKHAVDIPMLLNTYDPRRLSPDFPADTILIKEIRDYAEKILKKTETSIASKPHIEVDGLLIPVDPPPIRVISEVTEAHLLSEDELIRTVRRRIEEGADILGLGFQAGVANPEKVKNFVKLIKREFDFPLVLDSIIPSEIVAGVEAGADMVMSLEAGNIRKVADKIQRIPA
;
A
#
# COMPACT_ATOMS: atom_id res chain seq x y z
N MET A 1 19.99 -11.18 9.62
CA MET A 1 20.87 -10.69 8.52
C MET A 1 20.07 -9.87 7.52
N THR A 2 20.67 -8.81 6.97
CA THR A 2 20.02 -7.94 5.98
C THR A 2 21.03 -7.35 4.98
N GLY A 3 20.54 -6.63 3.98
CA GLY A 3 21.34 -5.78 3.07
C GLY A 3 21.30 -4.32 3.51
N LYS A 4 22.14 -3.47 2.90
CA LYS A 4 22.34 -2.08 3.33
C LYS A 4 21.07 -1.24 3.30
N LEU A 5 20.23 -1.38 2.27
CA LEU A 5 19.03 -0.54 2.12
C LEU A 5 17.97 -0.83 3.19
N ALA A 6 17.90 -2.07 3.66
CA ALA A 6 16.95 -2.48 4.69
C ALA A 6 17.52 -2.36 6.11
N GLU A 7 18.81 -2.05 6.28
CA GLU A 7 19.45 -1.93 7.60
C GLU A 7 18.72 -0.95 8.53
N PRO A 8 18.40 0.30 8.13
CA PRO A 8 17.76 1.24 9.03
C PRO A 8 16.40 0.74 9.53
N LEU A 9 15.62 0.12 8.64
CA LEU A 9 14.30 -0.45 8.96
C LEU A 9 14.40 -1.66 9.88
N VAL A 10 15.40 -2.54 9.66
CA VAL A 10 15.62 -3.71 10.52
C VAL A 10 16.05 -3.27 11.92
N ARG A 11 16.92 -2.26 12.04
CA ARG A 11 17.33 -1.72 13.35
C ARG A 11 16.14 -1.10 14.10
N ALA A 12 15.36 -0.26 13.42
CA ALA A 12 14.15 0.33 14.00
C ALA A 12 13.12 -0.75 14.43
N ALA A 13 12.99 -1.84 13.68
CA ALA A 13 12.14 -2.95 14.07
C ALA A 13 12.66 -3.66 15.33
N ILE A 14 13.97 -3.83 15.47
CA ILE A 14 14.56 -4.48 16.66
C ILE A 14 14.30 -3.68 17.94
N ASP A 15 14.26 -2.35 17.87
CA ASP A 15 13.92 -1.50 19.01
C ASP A 15 12.50 -1.76 19.55
N MET A 16 11.62 -2.36 18.74
CA MET A 16 10.25 -2.73 19.09
C MET A 16 10.09 -4.22 19.46
N CYS A 17 11.17 -5.00 19.42
CA CYS A 17 11.14 -6.43 19.70
C CYS A 17 11.12 -6.72 21.21
N PRO A 18 10.60 -7.90 21.63
CA PRO A 18 10.59 -8.27 23.04
C PRO A 18 12.01 -8.50 23.57
N SER A 19 12.25 -8.12 24.83
CA SER A 19 13.54 -8.27 25.51
C SER A 19 13.94 -9.71 25.82
N SER A 20 13.10 -10.68 25.44
CA SER A 20 13.37 -12.12 25.57
C SER A 20 14.42 -12.64 24.57
N TYR A 21 14.79 -11.82 23.59
CA TYR A 21 15.79 -12.17 22.58
C TYR A 21 16.95 -11.17 22.61
N GLU A 22 18.18 -11.68 22.57
CA GLU A 22 19.36 -10.89 22.26
C GLU A 22 19.55 -10.89 20.74
N ILE A 23 19.40 -9.72 20.10
CA ILE A 23 19.34 -9.61 18.64
C ILE A 23 20.48 -8.75 18.11
N SER A 24 21.30 -9.34 17.25
CA SER A 24 22.36 -8.65 16.52
C SER A 24 22.03 -8.53 15.02
N VAL A 25 22.34 -7.37 14.44
CA VAL A 25 22.13 -7.10 13.01
C VAL A 25 23.44 -7.22 12.24
N PHE A 26 23.54 -8.25 11.41
CA PHE A 26 24.62 -8.41 10.44
C PHE A 26 24.19 -7.93 9.05
N VAL A 27 24.94 -6.99 8.49
CA VAL A 27 24.67 -6.33 7.21
C VAL A 27 25.66 -6.82 6.16
N MET A 28 25.15 -7.52 5.16
CA MET A 28 25.97 -7.98 4.05
C MET A 28 26.41 -6.79 3.18
N PRO A 29 27.57 -6.87 2.51
CA PRO A 29 28.06 -5.83 1.60
C PRO A 29 27.30 -5.82 0.25
N ILE A 30 25.98 -5.91 0.31
CA ILE A 30 25.04 -5.85 -0.83
C ILE A 30 23.90 -4.91 -0.46
N ASP A 31 23.27 -4.28 -1.46
CA ASP A 31 22.22 -3.30 -1.19
C ASP A 31 20.92 -3.98 -0.77
N VAL A 32 20.53 -5.07 -1.44
CA VAL A 32 19.28 -5.79 -1.21
C VAL A 32 19.55 -7.25 -0.85
N ALA A 33 19.04 -7.68 0.31
CA ALA A 33 19.25 -9.05 0.82
C ALA A 33 18.72 -10.14 -0.12
N SER A 34 17.63 -9.89 -0.86
CA SER A 34 17.01 -10.88 -1.76
C SER A 34 17.91 -11.30 -2.93
N LEU A 35 18.95 -10.50 -3.25
CA LEU A 35 19.95 -10.82 -4.27
C LEU A 35 21.06 -11.74 -3.74
N ALA A 36 21.10 -12.00 -2.43
CA ALA A 36 22.06 -12.91 -1.84
C ALA A 36 21.75 -14.36 -2.24
N THR A 37 22.81 -15.11 -2.56
CA THR A 37 22.72 -16.57 -2.75
C THR A 37 23.10 -17.30 -1.46
N PRO A 38 22.60 -18.53 -1.20
CA PRO A 38 23.02 -19.33 -0.06
C PRO A 38 24.56 -19.42 0.08
N ARG A 39 25.27 -19.59 -1.04
CA ARG A 39 26.74 -19.63 -1.06
C ARG A 39 27.38 -18.32 -0.59
N SER A 40 26.87 -17.18 -1.03
CA SER A 40 27.37 -15.86 -0.60
C SER A 40 27.09 -15.59 0.89
N ILE A 41 25.93 -16.01 1.39
CA ILE A 41 25.54 -15.89 2.80
C ILE A 41 26.48 -16.73 3.67
N ALA A 42 26.66 -18.01 3.33
CA ALA A 42 27.58 -18.89 4.05
C ALA A 42 29.02 -18.35 4.06
N SER A 43 29.51 -17.83 2.92
CA SER A 43 30.85 -17.26 2.83
C SER A 43 31.03 -16.00 3.68
N TYR A 44 30.00 -15.15 3.78
CA TYR A 44 30.02 -13.97 4.63
C TYR A 44 29.98 -14.36 6.11
N LEU A 45 29.07 -15.26 6.49
CA LEU A 45 28.87 -15.70 7.87
C LEU A 45 30.07 -16.43 8.46
N ARG A 46 30.85 -17.19 7.66
CA ARG A 46 32.11 -17.82 8.12
C ARG A 46 33.17 -16.83 8.61
N LYS A 47 33.06 -15.55 8.24
CA LYS A 47 33.99 -14.50 8.67
C LYS A 47 33.59 -13.88 10.01
N ILE A 48 32.44 -14.28 10.54
CA ILE A 48 31.86 -13.76 11.77
C ILE A 48 31.98 -14.82 12.85
N LYS A 49 32.24 -14.39 14.08
CA LYS A 49 32.21 -15.26 15.25
C LYS A 49 30.75 -15.51 15.62
N LEU A 50 30.28 -16.75 15.40
CA LEU A 50 28.87 -17.13 15.59
C LEU A 50 28.62 -18.00 16.83
N GLU A 51 29.64 -18.25 17.65
CA GLU A 51 29.60 -19.14 18.82
C GLU A 51 28.53 -18.75 19.86
N ASP A 52 28.15 -17.48 19.90
CA ASP A 52 27.18 -16.92 20.85
C ASP A 52 25.73 -16.92 20.30
N TYR A 53 25.49 -17.46 19.10
CA TYR A 53 24.18 -17.41 18.44
C TYR A 53 23.59 -18.80 18.18
N ASP A 54 22.38 -19.03 18.67
CA ASP A 54 21.64 -20.28 18.44
C ASP A 54 20.81 -20.29 17.15
N LEU A 55 20.60 -19.12 16.54
CA LEU A 55 19.70 -18.95 15.39
C LEU A 55 20.15 -17.79 14.49
N ILE A 56 20.12 -18.03 13.19
CA ILE A 56 20.33 -17.01 12.16
C ILE A 56 19.03 -16.82 11.39
N MET A 57 18.43 -15.65 11.52
CA MET A 57 17.27 -15.26 10.71
C MET A 57 17.72 -14.42 9.50
N VAL A 58 17.35 -14.85 8.30
CA VAL A 58 17.56 -14.10 7.05
C VAL A 58 16.24 -13.54 6.51
N SER A 59 16.30 -12.60 5.57
CA SER A 59 15.08 -12.08 4.93
C SER A 59 14.29 -13.19 4.23
N GLY A 60 12.96 -13.18 4.41
CA GLY A 60 12.06 -14.09 3.69
C GLY A 60 12.08 -13.91 2.18
N ALA A 61 12.58 -12.78 1.66
CA ALA A 61 12.67 -12.50 0.23
C ALA A 61 13.83 -13.23 -0.47
N ILE A 62 14.75 -13.86 0.29
CA ILE A 62 15.87 -14.59 -0.28
C ILE A 62 15.38 -15.84 -1.00
N GLN A 63 15.87 -16.04 -2.22
CA GLN A 63 15.51 -17.16 -3.07
C GLN A 63 16.29 -18.44 -2.69
N GLY A 64 15.63 -19.59 -2.87
CA GLY A 64 16.22 -20.90 -2.58
C GLY A 64 16.29 -21.25 -1.08
N SER A 65 16.59 -22.52 -0.79
CA SER A 65 16.68 -23.01 0.60
C SER A 65 17.90 -22.47 1.34
N MET A 66 17.74 -22.19 2.64
CA MET A 66 18.84 -21.89 3.55
C MET A 66 19.46 -23.12 4.21
N LYS A 67 18.97 -24.33 3.94
CA LYS A 67 19.58 -25.58 4.44
C LYS A 67 21.07 -25.70 4.11
N PRO A 68 21.54 -25.37 2.89
CA PRO A 68 22.99 -25.41 2.59
C PRO A 68 23.81 -24.44 3.45
N VAL A 69 23.20 -23.37 3.96
CA VAL A 69 23.86 -22.41 4.87
C VAL A 69 23.89 -22.99 6.28
N GLU A 70 22.77 -23.57 6.74
CA GLU A 70 22.66 -24.28 8.02
C GLU A 70 23.67 -25.43 8.10
N ASP A 71 23.70 -26.31 7.11
CA ASP A 71 24.65 -27.44 7.02
C ASP A 71 26.12 -26.97 7.04
N ALA A 72 26.40 -25.82 6.41
CA ALA A 72 27.74 -25.28 6.29
C ALA A 72 28.25 -24.57 7.54
N LEU A 73 27.36 -24.16 8.45
CA LEU A 73 27.68 -23.39 9.66
C LEU A 73 27.40 -24.17 10.95
N GLY A 74 26.56 -25.20 10.91
CA GLY A 74 26.12 -25.95 12.09
C GLY A 74 25.19 -25.17 13.02
N ILE A 75 24.67 -24.02 12.57
CA ILE A 75 23.74 -23.15 13.31
C ILE A 75 22.45 -23.09 12.53
N LYS A 76 21.31 -23.15 13.24
CA LYS A 76 20.00 -23.11 12.62
C LYS A 76 19.81 -21.83 11.81
N VAL A 77 19.40 -21.96 10.54
CA VAL A 77 19.14 -20.81 9.66
C VAL A 77 17.68 -20.85 9.22
N VAL A 78 16.97 -19.74 9.45
CA VAL A 78 15.55 -19.63 9.10
C VAL A 78 15.28 -18.40 8.25
N LYS A 79 14.24 -18.49 7.43
CA LYS A 79 13.68 -17.33 6.72
C LYS A 79 12.65 -16.64 7.61
N GLY A 80 12.94 -15.39 7.92
CA GLY A 80 12.01 -14.47 8.58
C GLY A 80 10.94 -13.93 7.62
N PRO A 81 10.30 -12.81 7.98
CA PRO A 81 9.34 -12.15 7.13
C PRO A 81 10.04 -11.51 5.91
N LYS A 82 9.29 -11.26 4.85
CA LYS A 82 9.79 -10.49 3.70
C LYS A 82 10.02 -9.02 4.06
N HIS A 83 9.18 -8.45 4.92
CA HIS A 83 9.25 -7.05 5.32
C HIS A 83 9.78 -6.90 6.75
N ALA A 84 10.69 -5.95 6.96
CA ALA A 84 11.32 -5.73 8.26
C ALA A 84 10.33 -5.30 9.35
N VAL A 85 9.26 -4.59 8.97
CA VAL A 85 8.22 -4.10 9.89
C VAL A 85 7.44 -5.21 10.60
N ASP A 86 7.50 -6.44 10.07
CA ASP A 86 6.80 -7.59 10.64
C ASP A 86 7.64 -8.37 11.66
N ILE A 87 8.95 -8.07 11.75
CA ILE A 87 9.87 -8.73 12.71
C ILE A 87 9.37 -8.62 14.16
N PRO A 88 8.93 -7.45 14.66
CA PRO A 88 8.50 -7.32 16.05
C PRO A 88 7.24 -8.13 16.33
N MET A 89 6.28 -8.11 15.41
CA MET A 89 5.05 -8.89 15.52
C MET A 89 5.37 -10.39 15.54
N LEU A 90 6.23 -10.85 14.64
CA LEU A 90 6.65 -12.25 14.57
C LEU A 90 7.27 -12.69 15.88
N LEU A 91 8.27 -11.95 16.39
CA LEU A 91 8.99 -12.35 17.60
C LEU A 91 8.12 -12.27 18.87
N ASN A 92 7.05 -11.47 18.86
CA ASN A 92 6.08 -11.42 19.95
C ASN A 92 5.06 -12.57 19.93
N THR A 93 4.81 -13.18 18.78
CA THR A 93 3.68 -14.12 18.59
C THR A 93 4.10 -15.54 18.24
N TYR A 94 5.32 -15.71 17.75
CA TYR A 94 5.80 -16.97 17.21
C TYR A 94 7.26 -17.25 17.61
N ASP A 95 7.55 -18.49 17.97
CA ASP A 95 8.92 -18.92 18.26
C ASP A 95 9.73 -18.99 16.95
N PRO A 96 10.75 -18.12 16.74
CA PRO A 96 11.49 -18.05 15.50
C PRO A 96 12.26 -19.35 15.20
N ARG A 97 12.50 -20.22 16.19
CA ARG A 97 13.10 -21.55 15.99
C ARG A 97 12.19 -22.51 15.24
N ARG A 98 10.89 -22.22 15.10
CA ARG A 98 9.94 -23.06 14.34
C ARG A 98 9.80 -22.61 12.89
N LEU A 99 10.47 -21.53 12.50
CA LEU A 99 10.49 -21.05 11.12
C LEU A 99 11.28 -21.99 10.20
N SER A 100 11.02 -21.85 8.90
CA SER A 100 11.57 -22.71 7.86
C SER A 100 12.82 -22.11 7.21
N PRO A 101 13.82 -22.92 6.84
CA PRO A 101 14.90 -22.49 5.95
C PRO A 101 14.44 -22.35 4.49
N ASP A 102 13.31 -22.96 4.12
CA ASP A 102 12.89 -23.12 2.73
C ASP A 102 11.93 -22.00 2.29
N PHE A 103 10.95 -21.68 3.15
CA PHE A 103 9.88 -20.73 2.83
C PHE A 103 9.82 -19.55 3.83
N PRO A 104 9.36 -18.37 3.38
CA PRO A 104 9.25 -17.17 4.21
C PRO A 104 8.33 -17.36 5.41
N ALA A 105 8.57 -16.64 6.51
CA ALA A 105 7.67 -16.67 7.68
C ALA A 105 6.24 -16.24 7.33
N ASP A 106 6.09 -15.38 6.31
CA ASP A 106 4.81 -14.89 5.80
C ASP A 106 3.86 -16.03 5.40
N THR A 107 4.37 -17.19 4.97
CA THR A 107 3.53 -18.33 4.59
C THR A 107 2.95 -19.07 5.79
N ILE A 108 3.61 -18.95 6.95
CA ILE A 108 3.15 -19.55 8.22
C ILE A 108 2.19 -18.57 8.93
N LEU A 109 2.52 -17.28 8.89
CA LEU A 109 1.91 -16.24 9.71
C LEU A 109 0.96 -15.32 8.93
N ILE A 110 0.37 -15.81 7.84
CA ILE A 110 -0.43 -14.97 6.95
C ILE A 110 -1.63 -14.32 7.67
N LYS A 111 -2.22 -15.03 8.63
CA LYS A 111 -3.36 -14.53 9.40
C LYS A 111 -2.90 -13.49 10.42
N GLU A 112 -1.83 -13.78 11.16
CA GLU A 112 -1.26 -12.92 12.19
C GLU A 112 -0.75 -11.60 11.59
N ILE A 113 -0.09 -11.66 10.43
CA ILE A 113 0.36 -10.48 9.68
C ILE A 113 -0.85 -9.64 9.25
N ARG A 114 -1.92 -10.26 8.74
CA ARG A 114 -3.14 -9.56 8.34
C ARG A 114 -3.81 -8.88 9.53
N ASP A 115 -4.01 -9.60 10.62
CA ASP A 115 -4.61 -9.08 11.84
C ASP A 115 -3.78 -7.92 12.43
N TYR A 116 -2.45 -7.99 12.32
CA TYR A 116 -1.54 -6.92 12.73
C TYR A 116 -1.65 -5.69 11.82
N ALA A 117 -1.65 -5.89 10.50
CA ALA A 117 -1.83 -4.82 9.53
C ALA A 117 -3.17 -4.10 9.72
N GLU A 118 -4.26 -4.84 9.96
CA GLU A 118 -5.58 -4.26 10.27
C GLU A 118 -5.56 -3.42 11.54
N LYS A 119 -4.84 -3.84 12.59
CA LYS A 119 -4.70 -3.07 13.83
C LYS A 119 -3.91 -1.78 13.60
N ILE A 120 -2.84 -1.84 12.81
CA ILE A 120 -2.08 -0.65 12.42
C ILE A 120 -3.00 0.29 11.64
N LEU A 121 -3.68 -0.21 10.61
CA LEU A 121 -4.58 0.57 9.78
C LEU A 121 -5.65 1.26 10.62
N LYS A 122 -6.36 0.53 11.50
CA LYS A 122 -7.36 1.09 12.41
C LYS A 122 -6.81 2.21 13.30
N LYS A 123 -5.59 2.05 13.85
CA LYS A 123 -4.94 3.09 14.64
C LYS A 123 -4.54 4.30 13.81
N THR A 124 -4.12 4.09 12.57
CA THR A 124 -3.77 5.16 11.65
C THR A 124 -5.01 5.95 11.26
N GLU A 125 -6.11 5.26 10.90
CA GLU A 125 -7.41 5.84 10.53
C GLU A 125 -7.94 6.80 11.59
N THR A 126 -7.89 6.42 12.88
CA THR A 126 -8.36 7.29 13.97
C THR A 126 -7.54 8.57 14.14
N SER A 127 -6.32 8.61 13.61
CA SER A 127 -5.43 9.77 13.69
C SER A 127 -5.54 10.72 12.50
N ILE A 128 -6.21 10.34 11.41
CA ILE A 128 -6.25 11.14 10.17
C ILE A 128 -6.84 12.54 10.42
N ALA A 129 -7.96 12.60 11.14
CA ALA A 129 -8.65 13.86 11.44
C ALA A 129 -7.78 14.86 12.25
N SER A 130 -6.74 14.37 12.93
CA SER A 130 -5.82 15.21 13.72
C SER A 130 -4.60 15.73 12.93
N LYS A 131 -4.44 15.30 11.67
CA LYS A 131 -3.34 15.65 10.77
C LYS A 131 -3.86 16.40 9.55
N PRO A 132 -3.01 17.08 8.76
CA PRO A 132 -3.43 17.66 7.48
C PRO A 132 -4.04 16.60 6.55
N HIS A 133 -5.25 16.89 6.06
CA HIS A 133 -6.00 16.01 5.17
C HIS A 133 -6.88 16.82 4.22
N ILE A 134 -7.30 16.17 3.13
CA ILE A 134 -8.33 16.64 2.20
C ILE A 134 -9.58 15.80 2.48
N GLU A 135 -10.75 16.44 2.54
CA GLU A 135 -12.03 15.74 2.71
C GLU A 135 -12.75 15.65 1.36
N VAL A 136 -13.19 14.45 0.99
CA VAL A 136 -13.97 14.17 -0.23
C VAL A 136 -15.20 13.36 0.19
N ASP A 137 -16.38 13.96 0.21
CA ASP A 137 -17.64 13.33 0.65
C ASP A 137 -17.52 12.61 2.00
N GLY A 138 -16.94 13.28 3.01
CA GLY A 138 -16.68 12.73 4.34
C GLY A 138 -15.50 11.75 4.43
N LEU A 139 -14.92 11.31 3.31
CA LEU A 139 -13.70 10.52 3.29
C LEU A 139 -12.48 11.42 3.49
N LEU A 140 -11.68 11.12 4.52
CA LEU A 140 -10.43 11.85 4.78
C LEU A 140 -9.26 11.20 4.02
N ILE A 141 -8.63 11.99 3.17
CA ILE A 141 -7.41 11.68 2.42
C ILE A 141 -6.24 12.37 3.12
N PRO A 142 -5.35 11.62 3.80
CA PRO A 142 -4.20 12.23 4.47
C PRO A 142 -3.23 12.82 3.44
N VAL A 143 -2.68 14.01 3.73
CA VAL A 143 -1.64 14.63 2.88
C VAL A 143 -0.35 13.82 2.91
N ASP A 144 -0.02 13.26 4.07
CA ASP A 144 1.12 12.36 4.27
C ASP A 144 0.59 10.96 4.62
N PRO A 145 0.62 10.00 3.68
CA PRO A 145 0.16 8.63 3.94
C PRO A 145 1.03 7.95 5.00
N PRO A 146 0.52 6.93 5.70
CA PRO A 146 -0.71 6.16 5.44
C PRO A 146 -1.99 6.71 6.12
N PRO A 147 -3.18 6.16 5.75
CA PRO A 147 -3.42 5.22 4.66
C PRO A 147 -3.36 5.88 3.28
N ILE A 148 -3.03 5.09 2.27
CA ILE A 148 -3.19 5.49 0.87
C ILE A 148 -4.66 5.21 0.49
N ARG A 149 -5.32 6.17 -0.13
CA ARG A 149 -6.67 5.99 -0.72
C ARG A 149 -6.56 5.60 -2.19
N VAL A 150 -7.42 4.70 -2.64
CA VAL A 150 -7.45 4.18 -4.01
C VAL A 150 -8.62 4.80 -4.78
N ILE A 151 -8.29 5.61 -5.79
CA ILE A 151 -9.26 6.09 -6.77
C ILE A 151 -9.35 5.05 -7.90
N SER A 152 -10.55 4.54 -8.17
CA SER A 152 -10.80 3.56 -9.22
C SER A 152 -11.61 4.19 -10.35
N GLU A 153 -10.95 4.50 -11.45
CA GLU A 153 -11.52 5.27 -12.56
C GLU A 153 -12.28 4.41 -13.59
N VAL A 154 -13.53 4.73 -13.88
CA VAL A 154 -14.25 4.29 -15.08
C VAL A 154 -13.83 5.14 -16.27
N THR A 155 -12.92 4.61 -17.07
CA THR A 155 -12.44 5.23 -18.31
C THR A 155 -13.52 5.18 -19.40
N GLU A 156 -13.50 6.16 -20.30
CA GLU A 156 -14.37 6.21 -21.48
C GLU A 156 -15.86 6.06 -21.17
N ALA A 157 -16.32 6.65 -20.05
CA ALA A 157 -17.71 6.55 -19.60
C ALA A 157 -18.72 6.99 -20.68
N HIS A 158 -18.31 7.88 -21.59
CA HIS A 158 -19.10 8.30 -22.75
C HIS A 158 -19.53 7.17 -23.71
N LEU A 159 -18.87 6.00 -23.69
CA LEU A 159 -19.25 4.83 -24.51
C LEU A 159 -20.26 3.91 -23.82
N LEU A 160 -20.39 4.03 -22.50
CA LEU A 160 -21.25 3.14 -21.72
C LEU A 160 -22.72 3.56 -21.83
N SER A 161 -23.59 2.55 -21.78
CA SER A 161 -24.99 2.71 -21.37
C SER A 161 -25.10 2.90 -19.85
N GLU A 162 -26.27 3.35 -19.38
CA GLU A 162 -26.52 3.52 -17.95
C GLU A 162 -26.37 2.19 -17.17
N ASP A 163 -26.88 1.08 -17.71
CA ASP A 163 -26.77 -0.25 -17.07
C ASP A 163 -25.32 -0.76 -17.00
N GLU A 164 -24.51 -0.47 -18.02
CA GLU A 164 -23.08 -0.80 -18.02
C GLU A 164 -22.30 0.05 -17.03
N LEU A 165 -22.64 1.34 -16.92
CA LEU A 165 -22.04 2.24 -15.94
C LEU A 165 -22.31 1.73 -14.52
N ILE A 166 -23.57 1.44 -14.18
CA ILE A 166 -23.96 0.93 -12.86
C ILE A 166 -23.23 -0.36 -12.53
N ARG A 167 -23.17 -1.32 -13.46
CA ARG A 167 -22.46 -2.59 -13.25
C ARG A 167 -20.96 -2.37 -13.03
N THR A 168 -20.34 -1.47 -13.80
CA THR A 168 -18.91 -1.18 -13.69
C THR A 168 -18.59 -0.49 -12.36
N VAL A 169 -19.40 0.50 -11.97
CA VAL A 169 -19.27 1.21 -10.70
C VAL A 169 -19.42 0.25 -9.52
N ARG A 170 -20.46 -0.59 -9.51
CA ARG A 170 -20.67 -1.59 -8.46
C ARG A 170 -19.45 -2.51 -8.31
N ARG A 171 -18.93 -3.01 -9.43
CA ARG A 171 -17.73 -3.88 -9.42
C ARG A 171 -16.53 -3.17 -8.78
N ARG A 172 -16.29 -1.90 -9.09
CA ARG A 172 -15.16 -1.14 -8.53
C ARG A 172 -15.28 -0.94 -7.02
N ILE A 173 -16.49 -0.71 -6.52
CA ILE A 173 -16.76 -0.63 -5.07
C ILE A 173 -16.48 -2.00 -4.43
N GLU A 174 -16.98 -3.09 -5.00
CA GLU A 174 -16.77 -4.46 -4.49
C GLU A 174 -15.29 -4.89 -4.51
N GLU A 175 -14.51 -4.37 -5.47
CA GLU A 175 -13.06 -4.60 -5.58
C GLU A 175 -12.23 -3.75 -4.59
N GLY A 176 -12.86 -2.87 -3.81
CA GLY A 176 -12.21 -2.12 -2.73
C GLY A 176 -11.69 -0.73 -3.13
N ALA A 177 -12.32 -0.06 -4.10
CA ALA A 177 -12.10 1.36 -4.30
C ALA A 177 -12.43 2.15 -3.01
N ASP A 178 -11.71 3.24 -2.75
CA ASP A 178 -12.09 4.24 -1.74
C ASP A 178 -12.88 5.39 -2.37
N ILE A 179 -12.58 5.71 -3.64
CA ILE A 179 -13.21 6.78 -4.42
C ILE A 179 -13.42 6.29 -5.85
N LEU A 180 -14.56 6.60 -6.45
CA LEU A 180 -14.81 6.34 -7.87
C LEU A 180 -14.28 7.50 -8.72
N GLY A 181 -13.63 7.19 -9.83
CA GLY A 181 -13.30 8.19 -10.86
C GLY A 181 -14.20 8.05 -12.08
N LEU A 182 -14.57 9.15 -12.72
CA LEU A 182 -15.22 9.16 -14.03
C LEU A 182 -14.39 9.93 -15.05
N GLY A 183 -13.90 9.20 -16.06
CA GLY A 183 -13.22 9.76 -17.21
C GLY A 183 -14.09 9.78 -18.46
N PHE A 184 -14.05 10.88 -19.21
CA PHE A 184 -14.79 11.06 -20.47
C PHE A 184 -13.82 11.20 -21.67
N GLN A 185 -14.37 11.41 -22.86
CA GLN A 185 -13.59 11.49 -24.09
C GLN A 185 -12.67 12.72 -24.08
N ALA A 186 -11.39 12.53 -24.36
CA ALA A 186 -10.49 13.65 -24.56
C ALA A 186 -10.88 14.49 -25.80
N GLY A 187 -10.93 15.81 -25.64
CA GLY A 187 -11.09 16.76 -26.75
C GLY A 187 -12.51 16.95 -27.30
N VAL A 188 -13.50 16.18 -26.85
CA VAL A 188 -14.90 16.33 -27.26
C VAL A 188 -15.76 16.59 -26.03
N ALA A 189 -16.20 17.83 -25.85
CA ALA A 189 -17.01 18.22 -24.71
C ALA A 189 -18.41 17.57 -24.75
N ASN A 190 -18.80 16.90 -23.67
CA ASN A 190 -20.15 16.35 -23.50
C ASN A 190 -20.71 16.62 -22.09
N PRO A 191 -20.95 17.90 -21.73
CA PRO A 191 -21.39 18.28 -20.38
C PRO A 191 -22.73 17.66 -19.98
N GLU A 192 -23.66 17.47 -20.92
CA GLU A 192 -24.96 16.85 -20.63
C GLU A 192 -24.81 15.38 -20.24
N LYS A 193 -23.96 14.62 -20.94
CA LYS A 193 -23.70 13.21 -20.57
C LYS A 193 -22.99 13.11 -19.23
N VAL A 194 -22.01 13.99 -18.96
CA VAL A 194 -21.34 14.09 -17.65
C VAL A 194 -22.35 14.31 -16.53
N LYS A 195 -23.20 15.33 -16.68
CA LYS A 195 -24.24 15.68 -15.72
C LYS A 195 -25.20 14.51 -15.44
N ASN A 196 -25.65 13.83 -16.49
CA ASN A 196 -26.56 12.69 -16.35
C ASN A 196 -25.88 11.52 -15.62
N PHE A 197 -24.63 11.22 -15.94
CA PHE A 197 -23.88 10.09 -15.37
C PHE A 197 -23.50 10.33 -13.92
N VAL A 198 -23.06 11.55 -13.57
CA VAL A 198 -22.79 11.94 -12.18
C VAL A 198 -24.07 11.83 -11.35
N LYS A 199 -25.20 12.38 -11.82
CA LYS A 199 -26.49 12.27 -11.12
C LYS A 199 -26.97 10.83 -10.96
N LEU A 200 -26.77 10.01 -11.99
CA LEU A 200 -27.10 8.59 -11.94
C LEU A 200 -26.30 7.91 -10.83
N ILE A 201 -24.98 8.09 -10.80
CA ILE A 201 -24.12 7.47 -9.79
C ILE A 201 -24.46 7.94 -8.39
N LYS A 202 -24.57 9.26 -8.14
CA LYS A 202 -24.92 9.79 -6.81
C LYS A 202 -26.32 9.39 -6.34
N ARG A 203 -27.23 8.98 -7.25
CA ARG A 203 -28.54 8.44 -6.90
C ARG A 203 -28.48 6.96 -6.53
N GLU A 204 -27.69 6.18 -7.25
CA GLU A 204 -27.62 4.72 -7.07
C GLU A 204 -26.61 4.28 -5.99
N PHE A 205 -25.61 5.12 -5.70
CA PHE A 205 -24.50 4.81 -4.80
C PHE A 205 -24.20 5.98 -3.85
N ASP A 206 -24.14 5.67 -2.56
CA ASP A 206 -23.62 6.56 -1.52
C ASP A 206 -22.09 6.34 -1.42
N PHE A 207 -21.36 6.96 -2.35
CA PHE A 207 -19.92 6.71 -2.52
C PHE A 207 -19.20 7.96 -3.08
N PRO A 208 -17.98 8.29 -2.61
CA PRO A 208 -17.23 9.45 -3.10
C PRO A 208 -16.94 9.37 -4.61
N LEU A 209 -17.18 10.47 -5.32
CA LEU A 209 -17.07 10.54 -6.78
C LEU A 209 -16.15 11.68 -7.23
N VAL A 210 -15.10 11.32 -7.94
CA VAL A 210 -14.18 12.22 -8.63
C VAL A 210 -14.53 12.31 -10.11
N LEU A 211 -14.54 13.53 -10.65
CA LEU A 211 -14.58 13.76 -12.09
C LEU A 211 -13.16 14.01 -12.63
N ASP A 212 -12.72 13.18 -13.57
CA ASP A 212 -11.48 13.38 -14.31
C ASP A 212 -11.78 13.98 -15.70
N SER A 213 -11.62 15.30 -15.83
CA SER A 213 -11.78 16.00 -17.09
C SER A 213 -10.94 17.28 -17.13
N ILE A 214 -10.36 17.56 -18.29
CA ILE A 214 -9.67 18.83 -18.58
C ILE A 214 -10.61 19.91 -19.17
N ILE A 215 -11.84 19.54 -19.54
CA ILE A 215 -12.76 20.39 -20.31
C ILE A 215 -13.59 21.24 -19.34
N PRO A 216 -13.48 22.59 -19.37
CA PRO A 216 -14.16 23.46 -18.42
C PRO A 216 -15.68 23.23 -18.32
N SER A 217 -16.37 23.02 -19.45
CA SER A 217 -17.82 22.79 -19.44
C SER A 217 -18.21 21.48 -18.78
N GLU A 218 -17.38 20.43 -18.90
CA GLU A 218 -17.62 19.15 -18.24
C GLU A 218 -17.37 19.24 -16.74
N ILE A 219 -16.28 19.89 -16.35
CA ILE A 219 -15.94 20.15 -14.94
C ILE A 219 -17.12 20.85 -14.24
N VAL A 220 -17.60 21.95 -14.83
CA VAL A 220 -18.73 22.71 -14.29
C VAL A 220 -19.98 21.85 -14.19
N ALA A 221 -20.32 21.13 -15.27
CA ALA A 221 -21.52 20.30 -15.30
C ALA A 221 -21.48 19.14 -14.29
N GLY A 222 -20.32 18.51 -14.08
CA GLY A 222 -20.17 17.44 -13.10
C GLY A 222 -20.18 17.94 -11.66
N VAL A 223 -19.55 19.07 -11.37
CA VAL A 223 -19.62 19.69 -10.03
C VAL A 223 -21.06 20.09 -9.70
N GLU A 224 -21.78 20.73 -10.62
CA GLU A 224 -23.20 21.07 -10.44
C GLU A 224 -24.10 19.82 -10.30
N ALA A 225 -23.66 18.68 -10.82
CA ALA A 225 -24.35 17.39 -10.71
C ALA A 225 -24.07 16.64 -9.40
N GLY A 226 -23.06 17.07 -8.63
CA GLY A 226 -22.69 16.47 -7.34
C GLY A 226 -21.41 15.64 -7.35
N ALA A 227 -20.46 15.91 -8.25
CA ALA A 227 -19.09 15.38 -8.11
C ALA A 227 -18.42 15.99 -6.86
N ASP A 228 -17.72 15.16 -6.10
CA ASP A 228 -17.17 15.50 -4.79
C ASP A 228 -15.73 16.00 -4.86
N MET A 229 -15.04 15.74 -5.97
CA MET A 229 -13.69 16.22 -6.27
C MET A 229 -13.49 16.30 -7.79
N VAL A 230 -12.62 17.20 -8.24
CA VAL A 230 -12.21 17.33 -9.65
C VAL A 230 -10.76 16.91 -9.79
N MET A 231 -10.41 16.27 -10.90
CA MET A 231 -9.01 16.01 -11.28
C MET A 231 -8.67 16.72 -12.58
N SER A 232 -7.38 16.81 -12.87
CA SER A 232 -6.86 17.35 -14.14
C SER A 232 -7.08 18.85 -14.32
N LEU A 233 -7.08 19.62 -13.22
CA LEU A 233 -6.92 21.07 -13.29
C LEU A 233 -5.49 21.47 -13.63
N GLU A 234 -5.36 22.33 -14.63
CA GLU A 234 -4.08 22.84 -15.11
C GLU A 234 -4.17 24.32 -15.48
N ALA A 235 -3.03 24.94 -15.81
CA ALA A 235 -2.95 26.37 -16.13
C ALA A 235 -3.94 26.81 -17.25
N GLY A 236 -4.27 25.91 -18.19
CA GLY A 236 -5.17 26.18 -19.31
C GLY A 236 -6.67 26.16 -18.98
N ASN A 237 -7.07 25.53 -17.87
CA ASN A 237 -8.48 25.38 -17.50
C ASN A 237 -8.83 26.00 -16.13
N ILE A 238 -7.88 26.09 -15.18
CA ILE A 238 -8.16 26.45 -13.78
C ILE A 238 -8.86 27.80 -13.65
N ARG A 239 -8.40 28.82 -14.40
CA ARG A 239 -8.98 30.17 -14.36
C ARG A 239 -10.40 30.22 -14.91
N LYS A 240 -10.80 29.26 -15.75
CA LYS A 240 -12.13 29.21 -16.38
C LYS A 240 -13.19 28.57 -15.48
N VAL A 241 -12.76 27.80 -14.48
CA VAL A 241 -13.65 27.05 -13.57
C VAL A 241 -13.53 27.50 -12.12
N ALA A 242 -12.49 28.28 -11.78
CA ALA A 242 -12.17 28.66 -10.39
C ALA A 242 -13.33 29.28 -9.61
N ASP A 243 -14.18 30.09 -10.24
CA ASP A 243 -15.36 30.69 -9.59
C ASP A 243 -16.50 29.68 -9.36
N LYS A 244 -16.50 28.56 -10.09
CA LYS A 244 -17.52 27.51 -10.02
C LYS A 244 -17.19 26.38 -9.05
N ILE A 245 -15.91 26.16 -8.74
CA ILE A 245 -15.46 24.98 -7.99
C ILE A 245 -14.78 25.31 -6.65
N GLN A 246 -14.93 26.53 -6.12
CA GLN A 246 -14.20 27.02 -4.93
C GLN A 246 -14.33 26.14 -3.67
N ARG A 247 -15.36 25.29 -3.59
CA ARG A 247 -15.65 24.43 -2.43
C ARG A 247 -15.42 22.94 -2.71
N ILE A 248 -14.91 22.61 -3.90
CA ILE A 248 -14.65 21.25 -4.32
C ILE A 248 -13.14 21.05 -4.33
N PRO A 249 -12.61 20.04 -3.62
CA PRO A 249 -11.22 19.64 -3.73
C PRO A 249 -10.83 19.38 -5.19
N ALA A 250 -9.62 19.79 -5.58
CA ALA A 250 -9.10 19.60 -6.92
C ALA A 250 -7.58 19.57 -6.99
#